data_AF-A0A292YZL2-F1
#
_entry.id   AF-A0A292YZL2-F1
#
_cell.length_a   1.000
_cell.length_b   1.000
_cell.length_c   1.000
_cell.angle_alpha   90.00
_cell.angle_beta   90.00
_cell.angle_gamma   90.00
#
_symmetry.space_group_name_H-M   'P 1'
#
loop_
_entity.id
_entity.type
_entity.pdbx_description
1 polymer ?
#
loop_
_entity_poly.entity_id
_entity_poly.type
_entity_poly.pdbx_seq_one_letter_code
_entity_poly.pdbx_strand_id
1 'polypeptide(L)' 'MSAWVDCTLEHEYDGGDHTIVVGRVRDLDADKSRSPLLFHRGAYTLIADSR' A
#
# COMPACT_ATOMS: atom_id res chain seq x y z
N MET A 1 -4.65 1.63 10.22
CA MET A 1 -5.34 0.47 9.64
C MET A 1 -4.27 -0.39 9.00
N SER A 2 -4.40 -1.71 9.07
CA SER A 2 -3.65 -2.62 8.18
C SER A 2 -4.62 -3.21 7.17
N ALA A 3 -4.18 -3.42 5.94
CA ALA A 3 -5.00 -4.01 4.89
C ALA A 3 -4.14 -4.92 4.01
N TRP A 4 -4.78 -5.84 3.32
CA TRP A 4 -4.19 -6.63 2.24
C TRP A 4 -5.07 -6.51 1.00
N VAL A 5 -4.45 -6.69 -0.16
CA VAL A 5 -5.12 -6.71 -1.46
C VAL A 5 -4.56 -7.88 -2.25
N ASP A 6 -5.41 -8.82 -2.63
CA ASP A 6 -5.06 -9.93 -3.53
C ASP A 6 -5.36 -9.52 -4.98
N CYS A 7 -4.37 -9.72 -5.85
CA CYS A 7 -4.39 -9.25 -7.24
C CYS A 7 -3.77 -10.28 -8.18
N THR A 8 -4.35 -10.44 -9.36
CA THR A 8 -3.65 -11.02 -10.51
C THR A 8 -2.94 -9.92 -11.30
N LEU A 9 -1.73 -10.17 -11.80
CA LEU A 9 -1.05 -9.25 -12.71
C LEU A 9 -1.89 -9.04 -13.98
N GLU A 10 -2.22 -7.79 -14.27
CA GLU A 10 -2.99 -7.41 -15.46
C GLU A 10 -2.08 -6.83 -16.55
N HIS A 11 -1.26 -5.84 -16.17
CA HIS A 11 -0.33 -5.18 -17.09
C HIS A 11 0.97 -4.79 -16.40
N GLU A 12 2.02 -4.70 -17.20
CA GLU A 12 3.29 -4.11 -16.84
C GLU A 12 3.61 -2.99 -17.84
N TYR A 13 4.12 -1.88 -17.33
CA TYR A 13 4.60 -0.77 -18.13
C TYR A 13 6.01 -0.39 -17.70
N ASP A 14 6.81 0.10 -18.66
CA ASP A 14 8.13 0.66 -18.38
C ASP A 14 8.00 1.93 -17.53
N GLY A 15 8.78 2.00 -16.44
CA GLY A 15 8.91 3.13 -15.54
C GLY A 15 10.34 3.67 -15.45
N GLY A 16 11.21 3.32 -16.40
CA GLY A 16 12.62 3.68 -16.42
C GLY A 16 13.46 2.66 -15.64
N ASP A 17 13.87 3.00 -14.42
CA ASP A 17 14.60 2.10 -13.53
C ASP A 17 13.68 1.20 -12.69
N HIS A 18 12.36 1.29 -12.89
CA HIS A 18 11.33 0.48 -12.24
C HIS A 18 10.28 0.00 -13.25
N THR A 19 9.47 -0.98 -12.85
CA THR A 19 8.30 -1.45 -13.60
C THR A 19 7.03 -0.98 -12.90
N ILE A 20 6.11 -0.38 -13.66
CA ILE A 20 4.76 -0.06 -13.18
C ILE A 20 3.89 -1.31 -13.36
N VAL A 21 3.38 -1.84 -12.25
CA VAL A 21 2.51 -3.02 -12.23
C VAL A 21 1.06 -2.60 -12.03
N VAL A 22 0.15 -3.06 -12.89
CA VAL A 22 -1.29 -2.96 -12.71
C VAL A 22 -1.82 -4.33 -12.29
N GLY A 23 -2.38 -4.39 -11.08
CA GLY A 23 -3.03 -5.59 -10.54
C GLY A 23 -4.55 -5.52 -10.68
N ARG A 24 -5.17 -6.57 -11.20
CA ARG A 24 -6.63 -6.78 -11.13
C ARG A 24 -6.98 -7.40 -9.79
N VAL A 25 -7.66 -6.61 -8.94
CA VAL A 25 -8.08 -7.02 -7.60
C VAL A 25 -9.03 -8.21 -7.66
N ARG A 26 -8.76 -9.23 -6.85
CA ARG A 26 -9.57 -10.43 -6.67
C ARG A 26 -10.30 -10.44 -5.33
N ASP A 27 -9.61 -10.00 -4.29
CA ASP A 27 -10.16 -9.88 -2.95
C ASP A 27 -9.36 -8.84 -2.15
N LEU A 28 -9.94 -8.32 -1.07
CA LEU A 28 -9.27 -7.39 -0.16
C LEU A 28 -9.98 -7.36 1.20
N ASP A 29 -9.22 -7.08 2.25
CA ASP A 29 -9.78 -6.83 3.58
C ASP A 29 -8.91 -5.84 4.38
N ALA A 30 -9.49 -5.27 5.44
CA ALA A 30 -8.85 -4.27 6.28
C ALA A 30 -9.19 -4.44 7.77
N ASP A 31 -8.15 -4.46 8.60
CA ASP A 31 -8.24 -4.36 10.05
C ASP A 31 -8.08 -2.88 10.48
N LYS A 32 -9.21 -2.30 10.90
CA LYS A 32 -9.30 -0.91 11.37
C LYS A 32 -8.77 -0.70 12.78
N SER A 33 -8.54 -1.78 13.55
CA SER A 33 -8.07 -1.68 14.94
C SER A 33 -6.61 -1.25 15.06
N ARG A 34 -5.83 -1.38 13.98
CA ARG A 34 -4.41 -1.00 13.97
C ARG A 34 -4.22 0.44 13.52
N SER A 35 -3.19 1.12 14.01
CA SER A 35 -2.72 2.39 13.42
C SER A 35 -1.89 2.12 12.15
N PRO A 36 -1.98 2.95 11.10
CA PRO A 36 -1.15 2.78 9.91
C PRO A 36 0.31 3.16 10.22
N LEU A 37 1.25 2.43 9.61
CA LEU A 37 2.67 2.73 9.67
C LEU A 37 3.02 3.73 8.56
N LEU A 38 3.64 4.85 8.91
CA LEU A 38 4.13 5.84 7.95
C LEU A 38 5.64 5.72 7.78
N PHE A 39 6.13 5.98 6.57
CA PHE A 39 7.54 6.20 6.29
C PHE A 39 7.74 7.58 5.69
N HIS A 40 8.48 8.45 6.38
CA HIS A 40 8.70 9.83 5.97
C HIS A 40 10.12 10.26 6.33
N ARG A 41 10.83 10.87 5.37
CA ARG A 41 12.21 11.38 5.53
C ARG A 41 13.19 10.32 6.07
N GLY A 42 13.08 9.08 5.60
CA GLY A 42 13.99 8.00 5.98
C GLY A 42 13.69 7.35 7.33
N ALA A 43 12.57 7.70 7.98
CA ALA A 43 12.20 7.15 9.28
C ALA A 43 10.75 6.66 9.31
N TYR A 44 10.51 5.65 10.15
CA TYR A 44 9.17 5.18 10.47
C TYR A 44 8.53 6.06 11.53
N THR A 45 7.24 6.37 11.36
CA THR A 45 6.43 7.09 12.34
C THR A 45 4.99 6.59 12.32
N LEU A 46 4.19 7.00 13.30
CA LEU A 46 2.75 6.81 13.31
C LEU A 46 2.05 8.11 12.91
N ILE A 47 0.81 8.01 12.45
CA ILE A 47 -0.05 9.20 12.30
C ILE A 47 -0.18 9.86 13.68
N ALA A 48 0.15 11.14 13.75
CA ALA A 48 -0.18 11.96 14.91
C ALA A 48 -1.70 12.19 14.94
N ASP A 49 -2.29 12.03 16.12
CA ASP A 49 -3.73 12.24 16.29
C ASP A 49 -4.10 13.67 15.87
N SER A 50 -4.88 13.76 14.79
CA SER A 50 -5.43 15.02 14.31
C SER A 50 -6.79 15.15 14.97
N ARG A 51 -6.83 15.84 16.12
CA ARG A 51 -8.10 16.21 16.76
C ARG A 51 -9.05 16.88 15.77
#